data_AF-A0A356WYW3-F1
#
_entry.id   AF-A0A356WYW3-F1
#
_cell.length_a   1.000
_cell.length_b   1.000
_cell.length_c   1.000
_cell.angle_alpha   90.00
_cell.angle_beta   90.00
_cell.angle_gamma   90.00
#
_symmetry.space_group_name_H-M   'P 1'
#
loop_
_entity.id
_entity.type
_entity.pdbx_description
1 polymer ?
#
loop_
_entity_poly.entity_id
_entity_poly.type
_entity_poly.pdbx_seq_one_letter_code
_entity_poly.pdbx_strand_id
1 'polypeptide(L)' 'MVYIPSEVTLYRYNNSQGVLSDYIKLEKPSSAVVLDDEYGTCSVLFRGQTWFVSGKHVYPLDNDTLMEEKNGNSQIDRAF' A
#
# COMPACT_ATOMS: atom_id res chain seq x y z
N MET A 1 -1.43 -8.49 0.16
CA MET A 1 -1.17 -7.89 1.50
C MET A 1 -0.24 -6.71 1.30
N VAL A 2 -0.22 -5.72 2.19
CA VAL A 2 0.64 -4.54 2.05
C VAL A 2 1.46 -4.27 3.31
N TYR A 3 2.59 -3.62 3.13
CA TYR A 3 3.48 -3.08 4.14
C TYR A 3 3.28 -1.56 4.23
N ILE A 4 3.17 -1.06 5.45
CA ILE A 4 3.07 0.36 5.79
C ILE A 4 4.23 0.69 6.73
N PRO A 5 5.11 1.66 6.39
CA PRO A 5 6.22 2.07 7.25
C PRO A 5 5.77 2.60 8.61
N SER A 6 6.72 2.68 9.56
CA SER A 6 6.52 3.43 10.80
C SER A 6 6.33 4.93 10.53
N GLU A 7 5.86 5.65 11.53
CA GLU A 7 5.57 7.10 11.52
C GLU A 7 4.45 7.53 10.56
N VAL A 8 3.81 6.59 9.87
CA VAL A 8 2.63 6.82 9.04
C VAL A 8 1.38 6.89 9.91
N THR A 9 0.54 7.90 9.67
CA THR A 9 -0.76 8.05 10.33
C THR A 9 -1.86 7.40 9.51
N LEU A 10 -2.63 6.52 10.15
CA LEU A 10 -3.85 5.94 9.63
C LEU A 10 -5.04 6.70 10.23
N TYR A 11 -6.05 6.96 9.42
CA TYR A 11 -7.25 7.69 9.81
C TYR A 11 -8.47 6.78 9.74
N ARG A 12 -9.39 6.90 10.69
CA ARG A 12 -10.68 6.22 10.65
C ARG A 12 -11.78 7.26 10.64
N TYR A 13 -12.71 7.15 9.70
CA TYR A 13 -13.87 8.02 9.59
C TYR A 13 -15.13 7.29 10.06
N ASN A 14 -16.09 8.05 10.58
CA ASN A 14 -17.43 7.52 10.83
C ASN A 14 -18.17 7.40 9.49
N ASN A 15 -18.53 6.17 9.12
CA ASN A 15 -19.15 5.81 7.84
C ASN A 15 -20.43 6.61 7.52
N SER A 16 -21.11 7.15 8.51
CA SER A 16 -22.39 7.86 8.30
C SER A 16 -22.23 9.33 7.90
N GLN A 17 -21.08 9.97 8.19
CA GLN A 17 -20.96 11.44 8.08
C GLN A 17 -19.63 11.91 7.49
N GLY A 18 -18.67 11.02 7.17
CA GLY A 18 -17.36 11.42 6.67
C GLY A 18 -16.53 12.20 7.70
N VAL A 19 -16.94 12.20 8.97
CA VAL A 19 -16.26 12.89 10.07
C VAL A 19 -15.12 12.00 10.58
N LEU A 20 -13.95 12.59 10.81
CA LEU A 20 -12.81 11.90 11.40
C LEU A 20 -13.20 11.39 12.79
N SER A 21 -13.18 10.07 12.97
CA SER A 21 -13.49 9.40 14.23
C SER A 21 -12.26 9.14 15.07
N ASP A 22 -11.13 8.77 14.44
CA ASP A 22 -9.94 8.28 15.13
C ASP A 22 -8.70 8.38 14.25
N TYR A 23 -7.52 8.33 14.86
CA TYR A 23 -6.26 8.22 14.14
C TYR A 23 -5.23 7.43 14.95
N ILE A 24 -4.33 6.75 14.25
CA ILE A 24 -3.20 6.05 14.87
C ILE A 24 -1.94 6.33 14.07
N LYS A 25 -0.88 6.76 14.75
CA LYS A 25 0.47 6.81 14.20
C LYS A 25 1.16 5.48 14.45
N LEU A 26 1.70 4.84 13.41
CA LEU A 26 2.38 3.57 13.55
C LEU A 26 3.75 3.75 14.20
N GLU A 27 3.96 3.21 15.41
CA GLU A 27 5.28 3.22 16.06
C GLU A 27 6.30 2.28 15.39
N LYS A 28 5.80 1.26 14.69
CA LYS A 28 6.60 0.28 13.96
C LYS A 28 5.97 -0.03 12.62
N PRO A 29 6.74 -0.46 11.63
CA PRO A 29 6.18 -0.91 10.37
C PRO A 29 5.16 -2.03 10.59
N SER A 30 4.09 -2.00 9.82
CA SER A 30 2.93 -2.86 10.02
C SER A 30 2.38 -3.35 8.69
N SER A 31 1.82 -4.55 8.69
CA SER A 31 1.12 -5.10 7.54
C SER A 31 -0.38 -4.84 7.62
N ALA A 32 -1.01 -4.63 6.48
CA ALA A 32 -2.47 -4.52 6.36
C ALA A 32 -2.98 -5.22 5.10
N VAL A 33 -4.30 -5.35 4.98
CA VAL A 33 -4.95 -5.85 3.76
C VAL A 33 -5.61 -4.66 3.06
N VAL A 34 -5.32 -4.47 1.78
CA VAL A 34 -5.99 -3.42 0.98
C VAL A 34 -7.43 -3.87 0.72
N LEU A 35 -8.38 -2.98 0.99
CA LEU A 35 -9.79 -3.12 0.66
C LEU A 35 -10.12 -2.38 -0.63
N ASP A 36 -9.57 -1.16 -0.78
CA ASP A 36 -9.79 -0.29 -1.93
C ASP A 36 -8.63 0.70 -2.10
N ASP A 37 -8.44 1.23 -3.31
CA ASP A 37 -7.45 2.25 -3.64
C ASP A 37 -8.04 3.29 -4.59
N GLU A 38 -8.47 4.43 -4.03
CA GLU A 38 -9.11 5.51 -4.78
C GLU A 38 -8.37 6.84 -4.57
N TYR A 39 -8.14 7.58 -5.66
CA TYR A 39 -7.61 8.95 -5.65
C TYR A 39 -6.34 9.14 -4.79
N GLY A 40 -5.46 8.14 -4.73
CA GLY A 40 -4.21 8.18 -3.96
C GLY A 40 -4.38 7.98 -2.45
N THR A 41 -5.55 7.52 -2.02
CA THR A 41 -5.84 7.08 -0.65
C THR A 41 -6.28 5.62 -0.68
N CYS A 42 -5.58 4.78 0.07
CA CYS A 42 -5.94 3.39 0.23
C CYS A 42 -6.80 3.19 1.47
N SER A 43 -7.87 2.41 1.32
CA SER A 43 -8.63 1.83 2.42
C SER A 43 -7.98 0.48 2.77
N VAL A 44 -7.62 0.29 4.04
CA VAL A 44 -6.93 -0.91 4.53
C VAL A 44 -7.63 -1.49 5.76
N LEU A 45 -7.69 -2.82 5.84
CA LEU A 45 -8.07 -3.53 7.05
C LEU A 45 -6.83 -3.69 7.95
N PHE A 46 -6.84 -3.00 9.08
CA PHE A 46 -5.77 -3.03 10.08
C PHE A 46 -6.37 -3.16 11.48
N ARG A 47 -5.87 -4.13 12.27
CA ARG A 47 -6.39 -4.46 13.62
C ARG A 47 -7.91 -4.68 13.66
N GLY A 48 -8.46 -5.32 12.63
CA GLY A 48 -9.89 -5.65 12.52
C GLY A 48 -10.81 -4.46 12.20
N GLN A 49 -10.25 -3.32 11.82
CA GLN A 49 -11.00 -2.12 11.46
C GLN A 49 -10.53 -1.55 10.12
N THR A 50 -11.41 -0.82 9.43
CA THR A 50 -11.06 -0.10 8.21
C THR A 50 -10.39 1.22 8.55
N TRP A 51 -9.24 1.46 7.93
CA TRP A 51 -8.45 2.66 8.07
C TRP A 51 -8.09 3.21 6.70
N PHE A 52 -7.85 4.51 6.63
CA PHE A 52 -7.45 5.22 5.43
C PHE A 52 -6.02 5.70 5.59
N VAL A 53 -5.21 5.47 4.57
CA VAL A 53 -3.79 5.82 4.52
C VAL A 53 -3.47 6.34 3.13
N SER A 54 -2.54 7.29 3.03
CA SER A 54 -2.10 7.77 1.72
C SER A 54 -1.39 6.64 0.96
N GLY A 55 -1.78 6.39 -0.29
CA GLY A 55 -1.22 5.33 -1.12
C GLY A 55 0.30 5.43 -1.33
N LYS A 56 0.88 6.63 -1.19
CA LYS A 56 2.34 6.85 -1.21
C LYS A 56 3.12 6.13 -0.10
N HIS A 57 2.42 5.63 0.92
CA HIS A 57 3.00 4.91 2.06
C HIS A 57 2.58 3.44 2.10
N VAL A 58 1.94 2.94 1.04
CA VAL A 58 1.44 1.57 0.96
C VAL A 58 2.26 0.82 -0.08
N TYR A 59 2.96 -0.23 0.36
CA TYR A 59 3.82 -1.03 -0.51
C TYR A 59 3.27 -2.44 -0.59
N PRO A 60 3.07 -3.01 -1.80
CA PRO A 60 2.69 -4.40 -1.93
C PRO A 60 3.74 -5.29 -1.28
N LEU A 61 3.29 -6.22 -0.45
CA LEU A 61 4.09 -7.36 -0.03
C LEU A 61 3.88 -8.43 -1.10
N ASP A 62 4.62 -8.33 -2.20
CA ASP A 62 4.64 -9.38 -3.21
C ASP A 62 5.24 -10.65 -2.61
N ASN A 63 4.61 -11.79 -2.89
CA ASN A 63 5.27 -13.10 -2.80
C ASN A 63 6.07 -13.43 -4.07
N ASP A 64 5.93 -12.62 -5.13
CA ASP A 64 6.53 -12.84 -6.45
C ASP A 64 7.93 -12.23 -6.59
N THR A 65 8.73 -12.23 -5.52
CA THR A 65 10.19 -12.01 -5.66
C THR A 65 10.89 -13.28 -6.15
N LEU A 66 10.33 -13.97 -7.14
CA LEU A 66 10.98 -14.98 -7.96
C LEU A 66 10.39 -14.91 -9.37
N MET A 67 11.22 -14.47 -10.33
CA MET A 67 10.95 -14.24 -11.77
C MET A 67 10.33 -12.87 -12.06
N GLU A 68 11.03 -11.90 -12.66
CA GLU A 68 11.95 -12.01 -13.79
C GLU A 68 13.28 -11.29 -13.51
N GLU A 69 14.37 -12.05 -13.38
CA GLU A 69 15.64 -11.56 -13.92
C GLU A 69 15.41 -11.39 -15.42
N LYS A 70 15.17 -10.14 -15.83
CA LYS A 70 15.12 -9.75 -17.23
C LYS A 70 16.52 -10.00 -17.80
N ASN A 71 16.71 -11.22 -18.28
CA ASN A 71 17.93 -11.70 -18.91
C ASN A 71 18.30 -10.69 -20.00
N GLY A 72 19.41 -9.99 -19.79
CA GLY A 72 19.88 -8.95 -20.69
C GLY A 72 20.32 -9.56 -22.00
N ASN A 73 19.40 -9.70 -22.95
CA ASN A 73 19.73 -9.90 -24.34
C ASN A 73 19.20 -8.70 -25.14
N SER A 74 19.91 -7.59 -24.99
CA SER A 74 19.78 -6.43 -25.88
C SER A 74 20.38 -6.81 -27.23
N GLN A 75 19.59 -7.52 -28.04
CA GLN A 75 19.93 -7.78 -29.43
C GLN A 75 19.58 -6.52 -30.22
N ILE A 76 20.59 -5.66 -30.41
CA ILE A 76 20.49 -4.48 -31.26
C ILE A 76 20.44 -4.99 -32.71
N ASP A 77 19.24 -5.00 -33.30
CA ASP A 77 19.10 -5.29 -34.72
C ASP A 77 19.52 -4.05 -35.51
N ARG A 78 20.77 -4.04 -36.01
CA ARG A 78 21.21 -3.09 -37.04
C ARG A 78 20.74 -3.62 -38.38
N ALA A 79 19.63 -3.09 -38.89
CA ALA A 79 19.27 -3.24 -40.29
C ALA A 79 20.30 -2.49 -41.17
N PHE A 80 20.68 -3.16 -42.27
CA PHE A 80 21.67 -2.77 -43.27
C PHE A 80 21.26 -1.54 -44.09
#